data_AF-A0A1F9CT12-F1
#
_entry.id   AF-A0A1F9CT12-F1
#
_cell.length_a   1.000
_cell.length_b   1.000
_cell.length_c   1.000
_cell.angle_alpha   90.00
_cell.angle_beta   90.00
_cell.angle_gamma   90.00
#
_symmetry.space_group_name_H-M   'P 1'
#
loop_
_entity.id
_entity.type
_entity.pdbx_description
1 polymer ?
#
loop_
_entity_poly.entity_id
_entity_poly.type
_entity_poly.pdbx_seq_one_letter_code
_entity_poly.pdbx_strand_id
1 'polypeptide(L)'
;MNKDYIIFNLRTTLEKLEQTVKALQEDPEYGERKFMVAMKHAYRHMNTAWNARNCTEQAAQQCTMEDSERWRQFPGDVDLSR
;
A
#
# COMPACT_ATOMS: atom_id res chain seq x y z
N MET A 1 -15.24 -6.43 8.29
CA MET A 1 -14.04 -6.33 7.44
C MET A 1 -14.44 -5.99 6.01
N ASN A 2 -13.97 -4.87 5.48
CA ASN A 2 -14.25 -4.37 4.13
C ASN A 2 -13.34 -5.08 3.12
N LYS A 3 -13.77 -6.27 2.68
CA LYS A 3 -12.96 -7.15 1.83
C LYS A 3 -12.62 -6.51 0.48
N ASP A 4 -13.53 -5.75 -0.10
CA ASP A 4 -13.33 -5.15 -1.43
C ASP A 4 -12.25 -4.07 -1.39
N TYR A 5 -12.25 -3.22 -0.36
CA TYR A 5 -11.23 -2.20 -0.19
C TYR A 5 -9.85 -2.80 0.15
N ILE A 6 -9.83 -3.89 0.91
CA ILE A 6 -8.61 -4.67 1.17
C ILE A 6 -8.06 -5.24 -0.14
N ILE A 7 -8.89 -5.93 -0.92
CA ILE A 7 -8.49 -6.55 -2.19
C ILE A 7 -7.99 -5.50 -3.17
N PHE A 8 -8.67 -4.36 -3.27
CA PHE A 8 -8.25 -3.24 -4.11
C PHE A 8 -6.81 -2.82 -3.76
N ASN A 9 -6.54 -2.51 -2.50
CA ASN A 9 -5.21 -2.07 -2.08
C ASN A 9 -4.14 -3.15 -2.25
N LEU A 10 -4.45 -4.41 -1.92
CA LEU A 10 -3.49 -5.52 -2.10
C LEU A 10 -3.16 -5.77 -3.58
N ARG A 11 -4.14 -5.64 -4.49
CA ARG A 11 -3.90 -5.74 -5.94
C ARG A 11 -3.04 -4.60 -6.45
N THR A 12 -3.28 -3.37 -6.00
CA THR A 12 -2.42 -2.22 -6.36
C THR A 12 -0.99 -2.39 -5.83
N THR A 13 -0.83 -2.92 -4.60
CA THR A 13 0.50 -3.29 -4.08
C THR A 13 1.16 -4.32 -4.98
N LEU A 14 0.46 -5.40 -5.34
CA LEU A 14 1.02 -6.47 -6.19
C LEU A 14 1.50 -5.93 -7.53
N GLU A 15 0.64 -5.18 -8.22
CA GLU A 15 1.00 -4.54 -9.50
C GLU A 15 2.24 -3.66 -9.36
N LYS A 16 2.33 -2.87 -8.27
CA LYS A 16 3.48 -2.00 -8.05
C LYS A 16 4.76 -2.79 -7.80
N LEU A 17 4.68 -3.89 -7.05
CA LEU A 17 5.83 -4.77 -6.79
C LEU A 17 6.28 -5.47 -8.07
N GLU A 18 5.36 -5.98 -8.89
CA GLU A 18 5.67 -6.60 -10.18
C GLU A 18 6.39 -5.61 -11.12
N GLN A 19 5.87 -4.39 -11.23
CA GLN A 19 6.53 -3.31 -12.00
C GLN A 19 7.93 -2.99 -11.45
N THR A 20 8.09 -3.01 -10.13
CA THR A 20 9.37 -2.70 -9.47
C THR A 20 10.40 -3.80 -9.72
N VAL A 21 9.99 -5.07 -9.61
CA VAL A 21 10.84 -6.23 -9.93
C VAL A 21 11.28 -6.17 -11.38
N LYS A 22 10.34 -5.95 -12.30
CA LYS A 22 10.66 -5.82 -13.74
C LYS A 22 11.66 -4.70 -13.99
N ALA A 23 11.45 -3.52 -13.39
CA ALA A 23 12.36 -2.40 -13.56
C ALA A 23 13.75 -2.67 -12.98
N LEU A 24 13.85 -3.33 -11.82
CA LEU A 24 15.14 -3.76 -11.24
C LEU A 24 15.90 -4.76 -12.14
N GLN A 25 15.18 -5.57 -12.92
CA GLN A 25 15.77 -6.56 -13.83
C GLN A 25 16.19 -5.95 -15.18
N GLU A 26 15.42 -4.98 -15.68
CA GLU A 26 15.52 -4.53 -17.07
C GLU A 26 16.11 -3.11 -17.24
N ASP A 27 15.97 -2.22 -16.25
CA ASP A 27 16.43 -0.82 -16.33
C ASP A 27 17.77 -0.67 -15.58
N PRO A 28 18.92 -0.59 -16.28
CA PRO A 28 20.22 -0.41 -15.64
C PRO A 28 20.36 0.95 -14.93
N GLU A 29 19.48 1.92 -15.23
CA GLU A 29 19.40 3.20 -14.53
C GLU A 29 18.39 3.19 -13.37
N TYR A 30 17.84 2.02 -13.02
CA TYR A 30 16.93 1.88 -11.90
C TYR A 30 17.68 1.92 -10.56
N GLY A 31 17.88 3.14 -10.06
CA GLY A 31 18.59 3.38 -8.80
C GLY A 31 17.71 3.44 -7.55
N GLU A 32 18.38 3.54 -6.39
CA GLU A 32 17.78 3.58 -5.06
C GLU A 32 16.64 4.61 -4.91
N ARG A 33 16.75 5.79 -5.51
CA ARG A 33 15.67 6.81 -5.44
C ARG A 33 14.37 6.32 -6.08
N LYS A 34 14.45 5.68 -7.25
CA LYS A 34 13.28 5.11 -7.94
C LYS A 34 12.69 3.97 -7.10
N PHE A 35 13.56 3.11 -6.54
CA PHE A 35 13.16 2.05 -5.64
C PHE A 35 12.45 2.56 -4.37
N MET A 36 13.01 3.58 -3.70
CA MET A 36 12.41 4.20 -2.52
C MET A 36 11.00 4.73 -2.82
N VAL A 37 10.80 5.40 -3.96
CA VAL A 37 9.47 5.88 -4.37
C VAL A 37 8.51 4.71 -4.58
N ALA A 38 8.96 3.64 -5.24
CA ALA A 38 8.15 2.44 -5.43
C ALA A 38 7.75 1.78 -4.10
N MET A 39 8.70 1.65 -3.16
CA MET A 39 8.43 1.10 -1.84
C MET A 39 7.49 1.99 -1.02
N LYS A 40 7.60 3.31 -1.10
CA LYS A 40 6.63 4.24 -0.47
C LYS A 40 5.21 4.01 -0.99
N HIS A 41 5.03 3.78 -2.29
CA HIS A 41 3.72 3.44 -2.85
C HIS A 41 3.22 2.08 -2.37
N ALA A 42 4.08 1.05 -2.37
CA ALA A 42 3.72 -0.28 -1.89
C ALA A 42 3.30 -0.25 -0.41
N TYR A 43 4.08 0.40 0.46
CA TYR A 43 3.75 0.58 1.87
C TYR A 43 2.44 1.31 2.06
N ARG A 44 2.20 2.42 1.35
CA ARG A 44 0.93 3.16 1.44
C ARG A 44 -0.27 2.23 1.25
N HIS A 45 -0.26 1.39 0.21
CA HIS A 45 -1.37 0.49 -0.09
C HIS A 45 -1.46 -0.68 0.90
N MET A 46 -0.34 -1.32 1.27
CA MET A 46 -0.33 -2.39 2.26
C MET A 46 -0.85 -1.91 3.62
N ASN A 47 -0.35 -0.76 4.07
CA ASN A 47 -0.76 -0.12 5.31
C ASN A 47 -2.25 0.24 5.25
N THR A 48 -2.72 0.80 4.14
CA THR A 48 -4.14 1.12 3.96
C THR A 48 -5.01 -0.13 4.03
N ALA A 49 -4.60 -1.22 3.38
CA ALA A 49 -5.33 -2.48 3.43
C ALA A 49 -5.52 -2.97 4.87
N TRP A 50 -4.49 -2.85 5.72
CA TRP A 50 -4.57 -3.25 7.12
C TRP A 50 -5.35 -2.26 7.99
N ASN A 51 -4.99 -0.98 7.95
CA ASN A 51 -5.54 0.04 8.84
C ASN A 51 -7.00 0.37 8.51
N ALA A 52 -7.40 0.26 7.25
CA ALA A 52 -8.78 0.49 6.81
C ALA A 52 -9.62 -0.80 6.78
N ARG A 53 -9.11 -1.95 7.25
CA ARG A 53 -9.76 -3.26 7.11
C ARG A 53 -11.20 -3.30 7.62
N ASN A 54 -11.58 -2.42 8.54
CA ASN A 54 -12.92 -2.35 9.13
C ASN A 54 -13.68 -1.06 8.81
N CYS A 55 -13.21 -0.24 7.86
CA CYS A 55 -13.95 0.96 7.45
C CYS A 55 -15.26 0.59 6.73
N THR A 56 -16.22 1.51 6.70
CA THR A 56 -17.44 1.34 5.91
C THR A 56 -17.14 1.50 4.42
N GLU A 57 -18.00 0.97 3.56
CA GLU A 57 -17.92 1.20 2.12
C GLU A 57 -17.97 2.69 1.78
N GLN A 58 -18.81 3.46 2.47
CA GLN A 58 -18.90 4.91 2.31
C GLN A 58 -17.57 5.60 2.65
N ALA A 59 -16.93 5.23 3.77
CA ALA A 59 -15.64 5.80 4.14
C ALA A 59 -14.54 5.43 3.13
N ALA A 60 -14.53 4.19 2.64
CA ALA A 60 -13.61 3.76 1.57
C ALA A 60 -13.83 4.52 0.26
N GLN A 61 -15.08 4.79 -0.13
CA GLN A 61 -15.43 5.54 -1.33
C GLN A 61 -15.08 7.03 -1.21
N GLN A 62 -15.35 7.63 -0.05
CA GLN A 62 -15.04 9.04 0.19
C GLN A 62 -13.53 9.28 0.31
N CYS A 63 -12.81 8.36 0.97
CA CYS A 63 -11.35 8.38 1.16
C CYS A 63 -10.84 9.80 1.43
N THR A 64 -11.31 10.39 2.52
CA THR A 64 -10.95 11.77 2.87
C THR A 64 -9.44 11.92 3.04
N MET A 65 -8.94 13.16 3.04
CA MET A 65 -7.52 13.41 3.34
C MET A 65 -7.13 12.86 4.71
N GLU A 66 -8.01 12.99 5.70
CA GLU A 66 -7.80 12.45 7.04
C GLU A 66 -7.77 10.92 7.04
N ASP A 67 -8.69 10.27 6.33
CA ASP A 67 -8.68 8.82 6.16
C ASP A 67 -7.41 8.33 5.48
N SER A 68 -7.01 8.98 4.38
CA SER A 68 -5.79 8.66 3.64
C SER A 68 -4.54 8.84 4.51
N GLU A 69 -4.47 9.91 5.31
CA GLU A 69 -3.36 10.13 6.25
C GLU A 69 -3.33 9.07 7.34
N ARG A 70 -4.48 8.75 7.93
CA ARG A 70 -4.61 7.76 8.98
C ARG A 70 -4.25 6.36 8.49
N TRP A 71 -4.76 5.96 7.34
CA TRP A 71 -4.65 4.59 6.86
C TRP A 71 -3.28 4.26 6.26
N ARG A 72 -2.54 5.24 5.74
CA ARG A 72 -1.21 5.00 5.14
C ARG A 72 -0.08 4.78 6.16
N GLN A 73 -0.31 5.06 7.44
CA GLN A 73 0.72 4.92 8.49
C GLN A 73 1.14 3.46 8.67
N PHE A 74 2.38 3.22 9.13
CA PHE A 74 2.77 1.86 9.50
C PHE A 74 1.84 1.31 10.60
N PRO A 75 1.36 0.06 10.48
CA PRO A 75 0.51 -0.55 11.49
C PRO A 75 1.20 -0.58 12.86
N GLY A 76 0.51 -0.10 13.89
CA GLY A 76 0.98 -0.15 15.28
C GLY A 76 0.49 -1.37 16.05
N ASP A 77 -0.46 -2.12 15.48
CA ASP A 77 -1.13 -3.27 16.09
C ASP A 77 -0.71 -4.62 15.49
N VAL A 78 0.36 -4.64 14.68
CA VAL A 78 0.92 -5.85 14.07
C VAL A 78 2.25 -6.21 14.74
N ASP A 79 2.28 -7.36 15.40
CA ASP A 79 3.52 -7.95 15.89
C ASP A 79 4.29 -8.61 14.73
N LEU A 80 5.39 -7.97 14.32
CA LEU A 80 6.30 -8.47 13.27
C LEU A 80 7.53 -9.20 13.83
N SER A 81 7.59 -9.44 15.14
CA SER A 81 8.78 -9.99 15.82
C SER A 81 8.83 -11.52 15.88
N ARG A 82 7.93 -12.22 15.18
CA ARG A 82 7.81 -13.68 15.21
C ARG A 82 8.58 -14.38 14.12
#